data_AF-A0A843DHP4-F1
#
_entry.id   AF-A0A843DHP4-F1
#
_cell.length_a   1.000
_cell.length_b   1.000
_cell.length_c   1.000
_cell.angle_alpha   90.00
_cell.angle_beta   90.00
_cell.angle_gamma   90.00
#
_symmetry.space_group_name_H-M   'P 1'
#
loop_
_entity.id
_entity.type
_entity.pdbx_description
1 polymer ?
#
loop_
_entity_poly.entity_id
_entity_poly.type
_entity_poly.pdbx_seq_one_letter_code
_entity_poly.pdbx_strand_id
1 'polypeptide(L)'
;MGLEVVVDEIKAKGDAKAAAIKAEADAQVQAIVSEANLRAEEIKLAAEKDAEVQAERVVIREVASANLVVKRDLLNAQKELLDKVYAAAADEIANLPADVHAKAVRELLKEAAKQIPEGVVYTGERDEAAAKAAISELKTLSGFTFGGITEITGGVVVKSTDGQLTLDYSYQTFMGEVWEASLKDASEILFG
;
A
#
# COMPACT_ATOMS: atom_id res chain seq x y z
N MET A 1 -73.21 -68.89 -35.26
CA MET A 1 -72.16 -68.60 -36.26
C MET A 1 -71.99 -67.10 -36.52
N GLY A 2 -73.04 -66.26 -36.58
CA GLY A 2 -72.87 -64.81 -36.80
C GLY A 2 -72.35 -64.01 -35.57
N LEU A 3 -72.76 -64.37 -34.35
CA LEU A 3 -72.37 -63.66 -33.12
C LEU A 3 -70.89 -63.82 -32.76
N GLU A 4 -70.31 -64.97 -33.06
CA GLU A 4 -68.92 -65.30 -32.76
C GLU A 4 -67.95 -64.48 -33.63
N VAL A 5 -68.27 -64.34 -34.92
CA VAL A 5 -67.55 -63.48 -35.88
C VAL A 5 -67.59 -62.01 -35.46
N VAL A 6 -68.74 -61.52 -34.98
CA VAL A 6 -68.89 -60.13 -34.51
C VAL A 6 -68.07 -59.89 -33.24
N VAL A 7 -68.01 -60.87 -32.32
CA VAL A 7 -67.17 -60.77 -31.11
C VAL A 7 -65.69 -60.74 -31.46
N ASP A 8 -65.24 -61.53 -32.42
CA ASP A 8 -63.84 -61.55 -32.86
C ASP A 8 -63.45 -60.27 -33.61
N GLU A 9 -64.34 -59.69 -34.42
CA GLU A 9 -64.11 -58.38 -35.03
C GLU A 9 -64.01 -57.25 -34.00
N ILE A 10 -64.81 -57.30 -32.92
CA ILE A 10 -64.75 -56.31 -31.82
C ILE A 10 -63.43 -56.46 -31.06
N LYS A 11 -62.99 -57.69 -30.78
CA LYS A 11 -61.69 -57.95 -30.14
C LYS A 11 -60.54 -57.47 -31.02
N ALA A 12 -60.54 -57.82 -32.29
CA ALA A 12 -59.50 -57.39 -33.24
C ALA A 12 -59.44 -55.86 -33.37
N LYS A 13 -60.59 -55.16 -33.39
CA LYS A 13 -60.63 -53.69 -33.33
C LYS A 13 -60.11 -53.14 -32.01
N GLY A 14 -60.42 -53.80 -30.89
CA GLY A 14 -59.94 -53.44 -29.57
C GLY A 14 -58.41 -53.55 -29.47
N ASP A 15 -57.86 -54.67 -29.91
CA ASP A 15 -56.43 -54.94 -29.92
C ASP A 15 -55.68 -53.98 -30.85
N ALA A 16 -56.23 -53.69 -32.04
CA ALA A 16 -55.65 -52.71 -32.96
C ALA A 16 -55.63 -51.30 -32.35
N LYS A 17 -56.71 -50.89 -31.65
CA LYS A 17 -56.74 -49.60 -30.94
C LYS A 17 -55.77 -49.56 -29.75
N ALA A 18 -55.69 -50.64 -28.98
CA ALA A 18 -54.76 -50.73 -27.86
C ALA A 18 -53.30 -50.68 -28.33
N ALA A 19 -52.99 -51.36 -29.45
CA ALA A 19 -51.68 -51.31 -30.08
C ALA A 19 -51.35 -49.90 -30.60
N ALA A 20 -52.30 -49.22 -31.24
CA ALA A 20 -52.11 -47.84 -31.71
C ALA A 20 -51.83 -46.87 -30.55
N ILE A 21 -52.59 -46.98 -29.44
CA ILE A 21 -52.39 -46.14 -28.25
C ILE A 21 -51.01 -46.41 -27.62
N LYS A 22 -50.58 -47.68 -27.54
CA LYS A 22 -49.24 -48.01 -27.03
C LYS A 22 -48.14 -47.45 -27.92
N ALA A 23 -48.24 -47.61 -29.24
CA ALA A 23 -47.25 -47.09 -30.17
C ALA A 23 -47.16 -45.55 -30.11
N GLU A 24 -48.30 -44.86 -29.96
CA GLU A 24 -48.33 -43.41 -29.80
C GLU A 24 -47.72 -42.97 -28.45
N ALA A 25 -48.02 -43.68 -27.37
CA ALA A 25 -47.42 -43.44 -26.06
C ALA A 25 -45.90 -43.68 -26.07
N ASP A 26 -45.43 -44.77 -26.69
CA ASP A 26 -44.00 -45.07 -26.80
C ASP A 26 -43.26 -43.99 -27.62
N ALA A 27 -43.86 -43.51 -28.71
CA ALA A 27 -43.32 -42.41 -29.50
C ALA A 27 -43.26 -41.09 -28.70
N GLN A 28 -44.29 -40.78 -27.92
CA GLN A 28 -44.30 -39.60 -27.04
C GLN A 28 -43.23 -39.71 -25.94
N VAL A 29 -43.07 -40.88 -25.33
CA VAL A 29 -42.03 -41.12 -24.32
C VAL A 29 -40.64 -40.93 -24.92
N GLN A 30 -40.38 -41.49 -26.11
CA GLN A 30 -39.09 -41.31 -26.79
C GLN A 30 -38.83 -39.83 -27.13
N ALA A 31 -39.84 -39.08 -27.57
CA ALA A 31 -39.71 -37.66 -27.85
C ALA A 31 -39.36 -36.87 -26.57
N ILE A 32 -40.06 -37.13 -25.46
CA ILE A 32 -39.81 -36.48 -24.17
C ILE A 32 -38.40 -36.79 -23.66
N VAL A 33 -37.97 -38.06 -23.74
CA VAL A 33 -36.61 -38.46 -23.32
C VAL A 33 -35.55 -37.82 -24.19
N SER A 34 -35.75 -37.77 -25.51
CA SER A 34 -34.82 -37.11 -26.43
C SER A 34 -34.71 -35.62 -26.13
N GLU A 35 -35.83 -34.93 -25.91
CA GLU A 35 -35.82 -33.51 -25.58
C GLU A 35 -35.17 -33.24 -24.21
N ALA A 36 -35.44 -34.08 -23.21
CA ALA A 36 -34.79 -33.99 -21.91
C ALA A 36 -33.27 -34.21 -22.00
N ASN A 37 -32.81 -35.15 -22.82
CA ASN A 37 -31.38 -35.40 -23.05
C ASN A 37 -30.71 -34.21 -23.75
N LEU A 38 -31.33 -33.63 -24.78
CA LEU A 38 -30.81 -32.44 -25.45
C LEU A 38 -30.67 -31.27 -24.48
N ARG A 39 -31.71 -31.00 -23.67
CA ARG A 39 -31.64 -29.94 -22.64
C ARG A 39 -30.56 -30.23 -21.59
N ALA A 40 -30.39 -31.48 -21.18
CA ALA A 40 -29.35 -31.86 -20.24
C ALA A 40 -27.94 -31.62 -20.82
N GLU A 41 -27.75 -31.92 -22.10
CA GLU A 41 -26.49 -31.69 -22.80
C GLU A 41 -26.20 -30.19 -22.98
N GLU A 42 -27.21 -29.39 -23.33
CA GLU A 42 -27.10 -27.92 -23.39
C GLU A 42 -26.72 -27.32 -22.03
N ILE A 43 -27.38 -27.74 -20.94
CA ILE A 43 -27.06 -27.29 -19.58
C ILE A 43 -25.63 -27.67 -19.22
N LYS A 44 -25.20 -28.89 -19.57
CA LYS A 44 -23.86 -29.37 -19.27
C LYS A 44 -22.80 -28.55 -20.02
N LEU A 45 -22.98 -28.31 -21.32
CA LEU A 45 -22.06 -27.51 -22.13
C LEU A 45 -22.00 -26.05 -21.64
N ALA A 46 -23.14 -25.47 -21.28
CA ALA A 46 -23.18 -24.13 -20.70
C ALA A 46 -22.42 -24.07 -19.37
N ALA A 47 -22.64 -25.05 -18.49
CA ALA A 47 -21.96 -25.13 -17.19
C ALA A 47 -20.44 -25.36 -17.34
N GLU A 48 -20.01 -26.19 -18.29
CA GLU A 48 -18.57 -26.39 -18.59
C GLU A 48 -17.92 -25.09 -19.08
N LYS A 49 -18.56 -24.39 -20.01
CA LYS A 49 -18.06 -23.10 -20.51
C LYS A 49 -18.00 -22.03 -19.42
N ASP A 50 -19.03 -21.95 -18.59
CA ASP A 50 -19.05 -21.02 -17.45
C ASP A 50 -17.95 -21.36 -16.45
N ALA A 51 -17.74 -22.66 -16.15
CA ALA A 51 -16.67 -23.10 -15.26
C ALA A 51 -15.28 -22.75 -15.81
N GLU A 52 -15.05 -22.91 -17.12
CA GLU A 52 -13.79 -22.54 -17.77
C GLU A 52 -13.53 -21.02 -17.67
N VAL A 53 -14.53 -20.19 -17.98
CA VAL A 53 -14.43 -18.73 -17.84
C VAL A 53 -14.18 -18.31 -16.38
N GLN A 54 -14.81 -18.96 -15.41
CA GLN A 54 -14.56 -18.69 -14.00
C GLN A 54 -13.14 -19.11 -13.59
N ALA A 55 -12.65 -20.25 -14.05
CA ALA A 55 -11.30 -20.72 -13.77
C ALA A 55 -10.25 -19.72 -14.31
N GLU A 56 -10.40 -19.25 -15.55
CA GLU A 56 -9.53 -18.22 -16.12
C GLU A 56 -9.55 -16.93 -15.31
N ARG A 57 -10.73 -16.46 -14.89
CA ARG A 57 -10.87 -15.27 -14.04
C ARG A 57 -10.16 -15.43 -12.69
N VAL A 58 -10.27 -16.61 -12.08
CA VAL A 58 -9.57 -16.92 -10.84
C VAL A 58 -8.06 -16.83 -11.07
N VAL A 59 -7.53 -17.48 -12.12
CA VAL A 59 -6.09 -17.43 -12.43
C VAL A 59 -5.61 -15.99 -12.64
N ILE A 60 -6.33 -15.19 -13.43
CA ILE A 60 -5.98 -13.77 -13.66
C ILE A 60 -5.95 -13.00 -12.34
N ARG A 61 -6.95 -13.20 -11.47
CA ARG A 61 -7.01 -12.54 -10.17
C ARG A 61 -5.86 -12.96 -9.25
N GLU A 62 -5.54 -14.25 -9.20
CA GLU A 62 -4.44 -14.76 -8.38
C GLU A 62 -3.09 -14.24 -8.87
N VAL A 63 -2.86 -14.20 -10.19
CA VAL A 63 -1.64 -13.61 -10.76
C VAL A 63 -1.54 -12.12 -10.44
N ALA A 64 -2.63 -11.37 -10.57
CA ALA A 64 -2.66 -9.95 -10.20
C ALA A 64 -2.37 -9.75 -8.72
N SER A 65 -2.95 -10.58 -7.85
CA SER A 65 -2.70 -10.57 -6.40
C SER A 65 -1.24 -10.86 -6.08
N ALA A 66 -0.67 -11.91 -6.68
CA ALA A 66 0.74 -12.27 -6.50
C ALA A 66 1.69 -11.13 -6.94
N ASN A 67 1.42 -10.50 -8.08
CA ASN A 67 2.20 -9.36 -8.55
C ASN A 67 2.14 -8.16 -7.59
N LEU A 68 0.97 -7.90 -6.99
CA LEU A 68 0.83 -6.86 -5.98
C LEU A 68 1.63 -7.17 -4.71
N VAL A 69 1.63 -8.42 -4.25
CA VAL A 69 2.43 -8.85 -3.10
C VAL A 69 3.92 -8.65 -3.38
N VAL A 70 4.41 -9.13 -4.53
CA VAL A 70 5.81 -8.95 -4.92
C VAL A 70 6.20 -7.48 -4.99
N LYS A 71 5.36 -6.63 -5.60
CA LYS A 71 5.63 -5.19 -5.70
C LYS A 71 5.66 -4.54 -4.32
N ARG A 72 4.75 -4.92 -3.42
CA ARG A 72 4.72 -4.42 -2.04
C ARG A 72 5.98 -4.83 -1.28
N ASP A 73 6.37 -6.09 -1.38
CA ASP A 73 7.53 -6.61 -0.65
C ASP A 73 8.83 -6.00 -1.18
N LEU A 74 8.92 -5.76 -2.50
CA LEU A 74 10.03 -5.01 -3.10
C LEU A 74 10.10 -3.58 -2.57
N LEU A 75 8.98 -2.84 -2.58
CA LEU A 75 8.92 -1.47 -2.07
C LEU A 75 9.25 -1.39 -0.58
N ASN A 76 8.81 -2.37 0.21
CA ASN A 76 9.16 -2.46 1.62
C ASN A 76 10.66 -2.68 1.82
N ALA A 77 11.28 -3.59 1.05
CA ALA A 77 12.72 -3.82 1.10
C ALA A 77 13.52 -2.56 0.68
N GLN A 78 13.06 -1.84 -0.35
CA GLN A 78 13.66 -0.57 -0.76
C GLN A 78 13.55 0.48 0.35
N LYS A 79 12.39 0.60 0.99
CA LYS A 79 12.18 1.49 2.12
C LYS A 79 13.10 1.13 3.30
N GLU A 80 13.21 -0.14 3.66
CA GLU A 80 14.11 -0.57 4.74
C GLU A 80 15.58 -0.23 4.45
N LEU A 81 16.02 -0.34 3.19
CA LEU A 81 17.37 0.07 2.80
C LEU A 81 17.56 1.59 2.91
N LEU A 82 16.58 2.36 2.45
CA LEU A 82 16.58 3.82 2.59
C LEU A 82 16.58 4.25 4.05
N ASP A 83 15.77 3.63 4.91
CA ASP A 83 15.72 3.89 6.35
C ASP A 83 17.07 3.58 7.02
N LYS A 84 17.77 2.52 6.59
CA LYS A 84 19.13 2.20 7.06
C LYS A 84 20.15 3.25 6.65
N VAL A 85 20.09 3.75 5.42
CA VAL A 85 20.99 4.81 4.95
C VAL A 85 20.72 6.11 5.71
N TYR A 86 19.46 6.46 5.93
CA TYR A 86 19.08 7.61 6.73
C TYR A 86 19.61 7.51 8.17
N ALA A 87 19.44 6.36 8.82
CA ALA A 87 19.95 6.13 10.16
C ALA A 87 21.49 6.20 10.22
N ALA A 88 22.19 5.60 9.25
CA ALA A 88 23.64 5.68 9.18
C ALA A 88 24.14 7.11 8.98
N ALA A 89 23.49 7.90 8.11
CA ALA A 89 23.82 9.32 7.93
C ALA A 89 23.56 10.13 9.21
N ALA A 90 22.45 9.85 9.90
CA ALA A 90 22.13 10.47 11.19
C ALA A 90 23.20 10.19 12.25
N ASP A 91 23.65 8.93 12.33
CA ASP A 91 24.68 8.48 13.25
C ASP A 91 26.05 9.10 12.92
N GLU A 92 26.40 9.24 11.63
CA GLU A 92 27.62 9.94 11.22
C GLU A 92 27.57 11.43 11.62
N ILE A 93 26.44 12.10 11.39
CA ILE A 93 26.24 13.50 11.80
C ILE A 93 26.32 13.66 13.32
N ALA A 94 25.75 12.71 14.08
CA ALA A 94 25.81 12.72 15.54
C ALA A 94 27.24 12.50 16.10
N ASN A 95 28.10 11.83 15.32
CA ASN A 95 29.48 11.52 15.67
C ASN A 95 30.50 12.50 15.09
N LEU A 96 30.06 13.60 14.48
CA LEU A 96 30.97 14.62 13.96
C LEU A 96 31.80 15.27 15.10
N PRO A 97 33.00 15.78 14.80
CA PRO A 97 33.84 16.43 15.81
C PRO A 97 33.18 17.69 16.38
N ALA A 98 33.40 17.94 17.68
CA ALA A 98 32.88 19.10 18.39
C ALA A 98 33.24 20.46 17.73
N ASP A 99 34.39 20.54 17.06
CA ASP A 99 34.81 21.76 16.33
C ASP A 99 33.91 22.08 15.13
N VAL A 100 33.40 21.05 14.45
CA VAL A 100 32.49 21.20 13.30
C VAL A 100 31.11 21.59 13.80
N HIS A 101 30.63 20.93 14.86
CA HIS A 101 29.38 21.29 15.54
C HIS A 101 29.40 22.73 16.04
N ALA A 102 30.49 23.15 16.68
CA ALA A 102 30.61 24.51 17.20
C ALA A 102 30.52 25.58 16.09
N LYS A 103 31.09 25.30 14.91
CA LYS A 103 30.96 26.18 13.74
C LYS A 103 29.53 26.19 13.19
N ALA A 104 28.92 25.02 13.04
CA ALA A 104 27.54 24.90 12.56
C ALA A 104 26.55 25.62 13.48
N VAL A 105 26.65 25.42 14.80
CA VAL A 105 25.82 26.11 15.81
C VAL A 105 25.98 27.63 15.71
N ARG A 106 27.20 28.14 15.51
CA ARG A 106 27.46 29.58 15.33
C ARG A 106 26.78 30.14 14.07
N GLU A 107 26.77 29.39 12.97
CA GLU A 107 26.12 29.82 11.72
C GLU A 107 24.60 29.77 11.84
N LEU A 108 24.05 28.69 12.39
CA LEU A 108 22.60 28.55 12.64
C LEU A 108 22.07 29.66 13.55
N LEU A 109 22.82 30.03 14.60
CA LEU A 109 22.46 31.15 15.46
C LEU A 109 22.47 32.50 14.73
N LYS A 110 23.39 32.72 13.79
CA LYS A 110 23.40 33.94 12.96
C LYS A 110 22.21 34.00 12.03
N GLU A 111 21.78 32.87 11.48
CA GLU A 111 20.57 32.80 10.64
C GLU A 111 19.31 33.03 11.46
N ALA A 112 19.22 32.42 12.64
CA ALA A 112 18.13 32.66 13.59
C ALA A 112 18.04 34.14 13.98
N ALA A 113 19.17 34.80 14.24
CA ALA A 113 19.25 36.22 14.59
C ALA A 113 18.79 37.18 13.46
N LYS A 114 18.74 36.71 12.21
CA LYS A 114 18.14 37.49 11.10
C LYS A 114 16.61 37.44 11.11
N GLN A 115 16.04 36.36 11.64
CA GLN A 115 14.59 36.12 11.64
C GLN A 115 13.93 36.55 12.94
N ILE A 116 14.64 36.46 14.06
CA ILE A 116 14.18 36.86 15.40
C ILE A 116 15.18 37.84 15.99
N PRO A 117 14.75 39.01 16.50
CA PRO A 117 15.64 39.98 17.13
C PRO A 117 16.03 39.61 18.59
N GLU A 118 15.14 38.96 19.35
CA GLU A 118 15.37 38.54 20.74
C GLU A 118 14.68 37.20 21.04
N GLY A 119 15.33 36.31 21.79
CA GLY A 119 14.76 34.98 22.06
C GLY A 119 15.56 34.08 23.00
N VAL A 120 14.98 32.94 23.32
CA VAL A 120 15.55 31.90 24.18
C VAL A 120 16.05 30.75 23.32
N VAL A 121 17.34 30.42 23.45
CA VAL A 121 18.05 29.39 22.70
C VAL A 121 18.13 28.10 23.50
N TYR A 122 17.75 26.98 22.90
CA TYR A 122 17.87 25.65 23.45
C TYR A 122 18.80 24.80 22.58
N THR A 123 19.71 24.05 23.19
CA THR A 123 20.65 23.17 22.48
C THR A 123 20.73 21.78 23.11
N GLY A 124 21.39 20.83 22.45
CA GLY A 124 21.78 19.57 23.08
C GLY A 124 22.89 19.75 24.11
N GLU A 125 23.12 18.75 24.98
CA GLU A 125 24.18 18.77 26.00
C GLU A 125 25.58 18.99 25.41
N ARG A 126 25.84 18.42 24.23
CA ARG A 126 27.14 18.53 23.54
C ARG A 126 27.42 19.93 22.99
N ASP A 127 26.37 20.65 22.62
CA ASP A 127 26.47 21.95 21.96
C ASP A 127 26.37 23.14 22.94
N GLU A 128 26.10 22.88 24.22
CA GLU A 128 25.94 23.91 25.26
C GLU A 128 27.14 24.85 25.35
N ALA A 129 28.35 24.29 25.35
CA ALA A 129 29.59 25.08 25.43
C ALA A 129 29.78 25.98 24.19
N ALA A 130 29.47 25.45 23.01
CA ALA A 130 29.55 26.18 21.76
C ALA A 130 28.48 27.28 21.65
N ALA A 131 27.26 27.00 22.12
CA ALA A 131 26.15 27.95 22.13
C ALA A 131 26.40 29.11 23.10
N LYS A 132 26.87 28.83 24.32
CA LYS A 132 27.23 29.88 25.29
C LYS A 132 28.39 30.74 24.79
N ALA A 133 29.41 30.13 24.19
CA ALA A 133 30.50 30.85 23.55
C ALA A 133 29.98 31.75 22.42
N ALA A 134 29.15 31.21 21.53
CA ALA A 134 28.56 31.97 20.41
C ALA A 134 27.72 33.16 20.87
N ILE A 135 26.85 32.98 21.88
CA ILE A 135 26.02 34.06 22.44
C ILE A 135 26.88 35.15 23.09
N SER A 136 27.99 34.78 23.74
CA SER A 136 28.91 35.75 24.36
C SER A 136 29.80 36.49 23.35
N GLU A 137 30.18 35.85 22.24
CA GLU A 137 31.10 36.38 21.24
C GLU A 137 30.39 37.24 20.17
N LEU A 138 29.13 36.95 19.87
CA LEU A 138 28.39 37.59 18.77
C LEU A 138 27.49 38.72 19.29
N LYS A 139 27.86 39.96 18.96
CA LYS A 139 27.03 41.16 19.26
C LYS A 139 25.63 41.11 18.64
N THR A 140 25.43 40.33 17.58
CA THR A 140 24.11 40.10 16.95
C THR A 140 23.19 39.23 17.79
N LEU A 141 23.71 38.57 18.83
CA LEU A 141 22.96 37.70 19.73
C LEU A 141 22.74 38.33 21.12
N SER A 142 22.93 39.65 21.27
CA SER A 142 22.83 40.33 22.57
C SER A 142 21.44 40.28 23.21
N GLY A 143 20.39 40.03 22.40
CA GLY A 143 19.02 39.82 22.86
C GLY A 143 18.66 38.35 23.10
N PHE A 144 19.62 37.43 22.99
CA PHE A 144 19.38 36.00 23.13
C PHE A 144 19.85 35.47 24.48
N THR A 145 19.02 34.65 25.11
CA THR A 145 19.34 34.00 26.39
C THR A 145 19.37 32.49 26.22
N PHE A 146 20.26 31.82 26.95
CA PHE A 146 20.30 30.36 26.94
C PHE A 146 19.19 29.79 27.83
N GLY A 147 18.23 29.09 27.22
CA GLY A 147 17.03 28.55 27.88
C GLY A 147 17.19 27.17 28.50
N GLY A 148 18.25 26.46 28.15
CA GLY A 148 18.54 25.14 28.69
C GLY A 148 18.78 24.10 27.61
N ILE A 149 18.84 22.86 28.07
CA ILE A 149 19.13 21.68 27.25
C ILE A 149 17.81 21.06 26.78
N THR A 150 17.74 20.70 25.51
CA THR A 150 16.64 19.91 24.91
C THR A 150 17.21 18.60 24.37
N GLU A 151 16.40 17.54 24.34
CA GLU A 151 16.74 16.24 23.73
C GLU A 151 16.85 16.34 22.19
N ILE A 152 17.89 17.01 21.71
CA ILE A 152 18.25 17.05 20.30
C ILE A 152 19.66 16.48 20.11
N THR A 153 19.81 15.63 19.10
CA THR A 153 21.10 15.01 18.74
C THR A 153 22.14 16.04 18.29
N GLY A 154 21.67 17.19 17.79
CA GLY A 154 22.48 18.36 17.48
C GLY A 154 21.65 19.46 16.80
N GLY A 155 22.16 20.69 16.85
CA GLY A 155 21.51 21.88 16.31
C GLY A 155 20.93 22.79 17.38
N VAL A 156 20.06 23.72 16.97
CA VAL A 156 19.59 24.80 17.83
C VAL A 156 18.10 25.04 17.66
N VAL A 157 17.36 25.12 18.77
CA VAL A 157 15.97 25.56 18.76
C VAL A 157 15.88 26.94 19.38
N VAL A 158 15.31 27.89 18.64
CA VAL A 158 15.20 29.29 19.07
C VAL A 158 13.73 29.63 19.25
N LYS A 159 13.35 30.03 20.46
CA LYS A 159 12.00 30.51 20.78
C LYS A 159 12.03 32.02 20.97
N SER A 160 11.16 32.77 20.31
CA SER A 160 10.99 34.19 20.58
C SER A 160 10.53 34.41 22.03
N THR A 161 10.95 35.53 22.63
CA THR A 161 10.56 35.93 24.00
C THR A 161 9.04 36.08 24.16
N ASP A 162 8.34 36.40 23.06
CA ASP A 162 6.88 36.52 23.00
C ASP A 162 6.15 35.17 22.87
N GLY A 163 6.89 34.06 22.70
CA GLY A 163 6.35 32.71 22.56
C GLY A 163 5.60 32.43 21.24
N GLN A 164 5.46 33.42 20.36
CA GLN A 164 4.72 33.31 19.09
C GLN A 164 5.51 32.61 17.96
N LEU A 165 6.85 32.57 18.06
CA LEU A 165 7.72 32.09 17.00
C LEU A 165 8.72 31.11 17.58
N THR A 166 8.72 29.88 17.06
CA THR A 166 9.72 28.85 17.37
C THR A 166 10.39 28.45 16.07
N LEU A 167 11.69 28.66 15.98
CA LEU A 167 12.53 28.22 14.88
C LEU A 167 13.26 26.96 15.31
N ASP A 168 12.97 25.86 14.62
CA ASP A 168 13.62 24.58 14.82
C ASP A 168 14.74 24.41 13.78
N TYR A 169 15.97 24.70 14.19
CA TYR A 169 17.17 24.42 13.41
C TYR A 169 17.90 23.19 13.98
N SER A 170 17.14 22.15 14.32
CA SER A 170 17.71 20.85 14.62
C SER A 170 18.25 20.19 13.35
N TYR A 171 19.29 19.37 13.50
CA TYR A 171 19.80 18.58 12.38
C TYR A 171 18.76 17.60 11.84
N GLN A 172 17.80 17.19 12.66
CA GLN A 172 16.69 16.32 12.23
C GLN A 172 15.81 17.02 11.18
N THR A 173 15.46 18.29 11.40
CA THR A 173 14.65 19.07 10.45
C THR A 173 15.38 19.24 9.12
N PHE A 174 16.65 19.67 9.14
CA PHE A 174 17.43 19.82 7.92
C PHE A 174 17.68 18.49 7.20
N MET A 175 17.96 17.43 7.95
CA MET A 175 18.16 16.11 7.38
C MET A 175 16.86 15.60 6.75
N GLY A 176 15.70 15.88 7.35
CA GLY A 176 14.40 15.60 6.74
C GLY A 176 14.18 16.33 5.42
N GLU A 177 14.45 17.63 5.36
CA GLU A 177 14.31 18.44 4.14
C GLU A 177 15.27 17.98 3.03
N VAL A 178 16.54 17.76 3.36
CA VAL A 178 17.54 17.25 2.42
C VAL A 178 17.19 15.84 1.98
N TRP A 179 16.70 15.00 2.90
CA TRP A 179 16.28 13.64 2.58
C TRP A 179 15.11 13.64 1.59
N GLU A 180 14.08 14.45 1.81
CA GLU A 180 12.96 14.56 0.86
C GLU A 180 13.42 15.04 -0.53
N ALA A 181 14.31 16.04 -0.60
CA ALA A 181 14.84 16.54 -1.85
C ALA A 181 15.74 15.51 -2.57
N SER A 182 16.55 14.78 -1.80
CA SER A 182 17.55 13.83 -2.29
C SER A 182 17.00 12.41 -2.49
N LEU A 183 15.78 12.10 -2.04
CA LEU A 183 15.20 10.76 -2.07
C LEU A 183 15.14 10.20 -3.48
N LYS A 184 14.87 11.06 -4.47
CA LYS A 184 14.87 10.68 -5.89
C LYS A 184 16.26 10.26 -6.36
N ASP A 185 17.26 11.07 -6.07
CA ASP A 185 18.65 10.83 -6.49
C ASP A 185 19.23 9.59 -5.76
N ALA A 186 18.95 9.46 -4.47
CA ALA A 186 19.32 8.30 -3.67
C ALA A 186 18.66 7.01 -4.19
N SER A 187 17.39 7.08 -4.58
CA SER A 187 16.68 5.96 -5.20
C SER A 187 17.28 5.56 -6.55
N GLU A 188 17.65 6.54 -7.39
CA GLU A 188 18.28 6.28 -8.69
C GLU A 188 19.67 5.64 -8.51
N ILE A 189 20.46 6.09 -7.55
CA ILE A 189 21.78 5.52 -7.25
C ILE A 189 21.67 4.09 -6.69
N LEU A 190 20.73 3.85 -5.78
CA LEU A 190 20.63 2.56 -5.07
C LEU A 190 19.89 1.49 -5.87
N PHE A 191 18.91 1.88 -6.68
CA PHE A 191 18.00 0.94 -7.32
C PHE A 191 18.05 0.97 -8.86
N GLY A 192 18.68 1.98 -9.48
CA GLY A 192 18.82 2.12 -10.93
C GLY A 192 17.63 2.79 -11.59
#